data_AF-A0A2V9BJJ6-F1
#
_entry.id   AF-A0A2V9BJJ6-F1
#
_cell.length_a   1.000
_cell.length_b   1.000
_cell.length_c   1.000
_cell.angle_alpha   90.00
_cell.angle_beta   90.00
_cell.angle_gamma   90.00
#
_symmetry.space_group_name_H-M   'P 1'
#
loop_
_entity.id
_entity.type
_entity.pdbx_description
1 polymer ?
#
loop_
_entity_poly.entity_id
_entity_poly.type
_entity_poly.pdbx_seq_one_letter_code
_entity_poly.pdbx_strand_id
1 'polypeptide(L)'
;MIRCPECAAEIDVDEDEVEEGEILSCPECEVELEVVQVHPVHLNVISDDDDEEEEDEEEGEVGTNGDMGKKAEEDEEEDEEEKK
;
A
#
# COMPACT_ATOMS: atom_id res chain seq x y z
N MET A 1 -22.89 -11.06 -14.88
CA MET A 1 -22.30 -10.18 -15.92
C MET A 1 -21.42 -9.10 -15.31
N ILE A 2 -20.11 -9.34 -15.30
CA ILE A 2 -19.05 -8.37 -14.97
C ILE A 2 -18.19 -8.16 -16.21
N ARG A 3 -17.55 -7.00 -16.34
CA ARG A 3 -16.58 -6.77 -17.43
C ARG A 3 -15.18 -7.06 -16.94
N CYS A 4 -14.42 -7.79 -17.76
CA CYS A 4 -12.99 -7.99 -17.52
C CYS A 4 -12.30 -6.62 -17.44
N PRO A 5 -11.52 -6.33 -16.40
CA PRO A 5 -10.76 -5.07 -16.31
C PRO A 5 -9.71 -4.93 -17.42
N GLU A 6 -9.11 -6.02 -17.90
CA GLU A 6 -8.07 -6.02 -18.95
C GLU A 6 -8.59 -5.87 -20.39
N CYS A 7 -9.57 -6.70 -20.77
CA CYS A 7 -10.00 -6.82 -22.16
C CYS A 7 -11.43 -6.31 -22.40
N ALA A 8 -12.10 -5.83 -21.35
CA ALA A 8 -13.50 -5.41 -21.37
C ALA A 8 -14.50 -6.48 -21.88
N ALA A 9 -14.10 -7.75 -21.90
CA ALA A 9 -14.98 -8.86 -22.24
C ALA A 9 -16.11 -9.01 -21.21
N GLU A 10 -17.28 -9.43 -21.68
CA GLU A 10 -18.41 -9.75 -20.81
C GLU A 10 -18.21 -11.15 -20.24
N ILE A 11 -17.95 -11.23 -18.94
CA ILE A 11 -17.78 -12.50 -18.21
C ILE A 11 -19.00 -12.72 -17.34
N ASP A 12 -19.50 -13.96 -17.31
CA ASP A 12 -20.54 -14.37 -16.38
C ASP A 12 -19.87 -15.09 -15.21
N VAL A 13 -19.81 -14.38 -14.08
CA VAL A 13 -19.27 -14.86 -12.80
C VAL A 13 -20.42 -14.80 -11.81
N ASP A 14 -20.70 -15.93 -11.15
CA ASP A 14 -21.73 -16.05 -10.12
C ASP A 14 -21.12 -15.80 -8.74
N GLU A 15 -21.61 -14.78 -8.04
CA GLU A 15 -21.17 -14.37 -6.70
C GLU A 15 -21.42 -15.41 -5.59
N ASP A 16 -22.33 -16.36 -5.83
CA ASP A 16 -22.60 -17.49 -4.93
C ASP A 16 -21.64 -18.67 -5.18
N GLU A 17 -20.96 -18.70 -6.33
CA GLU A 17 -20.04 -19.77 -6.72
C GLU A 17 -18.58 -19.41 -6.36
N VAL A 18 -18.22 -18.13 -6.43
CA VAL A 18 -16.85 -17.66 -6.17
C VAL A 18 -16.67 -17.10 -4.75
N GLU A 19 -15.49 -17.31 -4.16
CA GLU A 19 -15.13 -16.82 -2.83
C GLU A 19 -14.08 -15.70 -2.90
N GLU A 20 -14.00 -14.87 -1.85
CA GLU A 20 -12.93 -13.87 -1.71
C GLU A 20 -11.55 -14.56 -1.65
N GLY A 21 -10.61 -14.11 -2.50
CA GLY A 21 -9.30 -14.70 -2.71
C GLY A 21 -9.28 -15.85 -3.73
N GLU A 22 -10.37 -16.12 -4.44
CA GLU A 22 -10.37 -17.12 -5.51
C GLU A 22 -9.71 -16.57 -6.79
N ILE A 23 -8.89 -17.41 -7.44
CA ILE A 23 -8.24 -17.08 -8.73
C ILE A 23 -8.99 -17.77 -9.86
N LEU A 24 -9.43 -16.98 -10.83
CA LEU A 24 -10.13 -17.40 -12.05
C LEU A 24 -9.37 -16.90 -13.29
N SER A 25 -9.57 -17.57 -14.43
CA SER A 25 -8.92 -17.20 -15.68
C SER A 25 -9.93 -16.62 -16.66
N CYS A 26 -9.62 -15.47 -17.25
CA CYS A 26 -10.50 -14.88 -18.27
C CYS A 26 -10.45 -15.71 -19.57
N PRO A 27 -11.59 -16.12 -20.16
CA PRO A 27 -11.62 -16.97 -21.35
C PRO A 27 -11.21 -16.25 -22.66
N GLU A 28 -11.17 -14.92 -22.66
CA GLU A 28 -10.88 -14.11 -23.87
C GLU A 28 -9.42 -13.63 -23.92
N CYS A 29 -8.83 -13.29 -22.78
CA CYS A 29 -7.46 -12.77 -22.69
C CYS A 29 -6.50 -13.67 -21.90
N GLU A 30 -6.99 -14.79 -21.34
CA GLU A 30 -6.19 -15.79 -20.62
C GLU A 30 -5.39 -15.19 -19.44
N VAL A 31 -5.84 -14.06 -18.89
CA VAL A 31 -5.26 -13.44 -17.69
C VAL A 31 -5.82 -14.08 -16.43
N GLU A 32 -5.00 -14.12 -15.39
CA GLU A 32 -5.40 -14.56 -14.04
C GLU A 32 -6.04 -13.37 -13.32
N LEU A 33 -7.22 -13.59 -12.76
CA LEU A 33 -8.00 -12.59 -12.04
C LEU A 33 -8.31 -13.12 -10.64
N GLU A 34 -8.11 -12.31 -9.60
CA GLU A 34 -8.46 -12.62 -8.22
C GLU A 34 -9.76 -11.94 -7.80
N VAL A 35 -10.63 -12.66 -7.09
CA VAL A 35 -11.82 -12.07 -6.47
C VAL A 35 -11.43 -11.36 -5.17
N VAL A 36 -11.37 -10.03 -5.19
CA VAL A 36 -11.10 -9.23 -3.97
C VAL A 36 -12.37 -8.91 -3.16
N GLN A 37 -13.55 -9.06 -3.78
CA GLN A 37 -14.84 -8.84 -3.12
C GLN A 37 -15.94 -9.61 -3.86
N VAL A 38 -16.91 -10.18 -3.14
CA VAL A 38 -18.04 -10.95 -3.72
C VAL A 38 -19.35 -10.15 -3.84
N HIS A 39 -19.48 -9.00 -3.17
CA HIS A 39 -20.73 -8.23 -3.14
C HIS A 39 -20.51 -6.71 -2.96
N PRO A 40 -20.48 -5.92 -4.04
CA PRO A 40 -20.45 -6.28 -5.46
C PRO A 40 -19.14 -6.99 -5.85
N VAL A 41 -19.19 -7.85 -6.88
CA VAL A 41 -18.01 -8.57 -7.35
C VAL A 41 -16.94 -7.59 -7.85
N HIS A 42 -15.76 -7.62 -7.24
CA HIS A 42 -14.56 -6.92 -7.70
C HIS A 42 -13.48 -7.95 -8.04
N LEU A 43 -12.86 -7.76 -9.20
CA LEU A 43 -11.79 -8.61 -9.72
C LEU A 43 -10.51 -7.79 -9.83
N ASN A 44 -9.41 -8.29 -9.31
CA ASN A 44 -8.07 -7.74 -9.51
C ASN A 44 -7.32 -8.57 -10.55
N VAL A 45 -6.45 -7.96 -11.36
CA VAL A 45 -5.65 -8.68 -12.37
C VAL A 45 -4.35 -9.11 -11.74
N ILE A 46 -4.09 -10.41 -11.71
CA ILE A 46 -2.78 -10.93 -11.33
C ILE A 46 -1.95 -11.00 -12.61
N SER A 47 -1.33 -9.89 -12.98
CA SER A 47 -0.13 -9.93 -13.82
C SER A 47 1.08 -10.01 -12.89
N ASP A 48 2.16 -10.65 -13.31
CA ASP A 48 3.47 -10.68 -12.62
C ASP A 48 4.10 -9.25 -12.46
N ASP A 49 3.37 -8.20 -12.84
CA ASP A 49 3.78 -6.79 -12.93
C ASP A 49 2.88 -5.85 -12.09
N ASP A 50 2.10 -6.36 -11.13
CA ASP A 50 1.32 -5.52 -10.18
C ASP A 50 2.11 -5.32 -8.87
N ASP A 51 3.19 -4.55 -8.99
CA ASP A 51 3.81 -3.76 -7.93
C ASP A 51 3.30 -2.32 -8.15
N GLU A 52 2.98 -1.57 -7.09
CA GLU A 52 2.45 -0.19 -7.09
C GLU A 52 0.91 -0.12 -7.28
N GLU A 53 0.07 0.14 -6.27
CA GLU A 53 -0.24 1.49 -5.74
C GLU A 53 -0.87 1.44 -4.32
N GLU A 54 -0.17 1.96 -3.30
CA GLU A 54 -0.64 2.98 -2.34
C GLU A 54 0.59 3.51 -1.58
N GLU A 55 1.36 4.37 -2.26
CA GLU A 55 2.28 5.30 -1.59
C GLU A 55 1.42 6.48 -1.12
N ASP A 56 0.94 6.43 0.13
CA ASP A 56 0.25 7.53 0.79
C ASP A 56 1.22 8.72 0.95
N GLU A 57 1.12 9.67 0.02
CA GLU A 57 1.79 10.96 0.06
C GLU A 57 1.31 11.80 1.27
N GLU A 58 2.07 11.81 2.37
CA GLU A 58 2.05 12.95 3.31
C GLU A 58 3.48 13.43 3.64
N GLU A 59 4.14 14.05 2.66
CA GLU A 59 5.25 14.97 2.92
C GLU A 59 4.69 16.35 3.33
N GLY A 60 4.78 16.71 4.61
CA GLY A 60 3.92 17.75 5.17
C GLY A 60 4.50 18.90 5.98
N GLU A 61 5.56 18.80 6.79
CA GLU A 61 6.04 19.97 7.55
C GLU A 61 7.48 19.89 8.09
N VAL A 62 8.44 20.33 7.27
CA VAL A 62 9.71 20.86 7.76
C VAL A 62 9.76 22.38 7.61
N GLY A 63 9.70 23.05 8.76
CA GLY A 63 10.44 24.29 8.98
C GLY A 63 9.66 25.43 9.62
N THR A 64 10.31 26.09 10.60
CA THR A 64 10.33 27.56 10.49
C THR A 64 10.25 28.48 11.69
N ASN A 65 10.37 28.11 12.97
CA ASN A 65 10.35 29.15 14.00
C ASN A 65 11.41 28.92 15.08
N GLY A 66 12.52 29.63 14.92
CA GLY A 66 13.64 29.64 15.84
C GLY A 66 13.27 30.10 17.24
N ASP A 67 13.67 29.31 18.24
CA ASP A 67 13.83 29.79 19.60
C ASP A 67 15.33 30.03 19.86
N MET A 68 15.77 31.21 19.45
CA MET A 68 17.00 31.80 19.94
C MET A 68 16.73 32.32 21.35
N GLY A 69 16.79 31.43 22.35
CA GLY A 69 16.30 31.68 23.71
C GLY A 69 17.27 31.38 24.84
N LYS A 70 18.28 32.25 25.01
CA LYS A 70 19.08 32.52 26.24
C LYS A 70 20.13 31.51 26.74
N LYS A 71 21.38 31.96 26.57
CA LYS A 71 22.49 32.01 27.55
C LYS A 71 22.17 31.62 29.02
N ALA A 72 23.02 30.76 29.59
CA ALA A 72 23.77 30.99 30.84
C ALA A 72 24.89 29.91 30.93
N GLU A 73 26.13 30.22 30.56
CA GLU A 73 27.27 30.51 31.46
C GLU A 73 27.80 29.25 32.19
N GLU A 74 28.90 28.71 31.63
CA GLU A 74 30.13 28.13 32.25
C GLU A 74 30.09 27.43 33.63
N ASP A 75 30.51 26.15 33.66
CA ASP A 75 31.36 25.48 34.69
C ASP A 75 31.67 24.05 34.14
N GLU A 76 32.80 23.76 33.48
CA GLU A 76 34.08 23.29 34.06
C GLU A 76 33.85 22.14 35.09
N GLU A 77 34.33 20.90 35.03
CA GLU A 77 35.41 20.17 34.35
C GLU A 77 35.19 18.63 34.49
N GLU A 78 35.98 17.87 33.73
CA GLU A 78 36.25 16.40 33.68
C GLU A 78 36.14 15.58 34.99
N ASP A 79 35.81 14.28 34.90
CA ASP A 79 36.83 13.20 34.98
C ASP A 79 36.24 11.75 34.91
N GLU A 80 36.80 11.02 33.94
CA GLU A 80 37.02 9.58 33.73
C GLU A 80 36.04 8.46 34.12
N GLU A 81 35.78 7.63 33.10
CA GLU A 81 35.56 6.19 33.21
C GLU A 81 36.69 5.48 33.98
N GLU A 82 36.36 4.63 34.95
CA GLU A 82 36.88 3.26 35.11
C GLU A 82 36.60 2.75 36.55
N LYS A 83 35.63 1.85 36.68
CA LYS A 83 35.92 0.49 37.16
C LYS A 83 34.68 -0.39 37.16
N LYS A 84 34.81 -1.41 36.33
CA LYS A 84 34.21 -2.73 36.43
C LYS A 84 34.25 -3.31 37.85
#